data_AF-A0A355UH00-F1
#
_entry.id   AF-A0A355UH00-F1
#
_cell.length_a   1.000
_cell.length_b   1.000
_cell.length_c   1.000
_cell.angle_alpha   90.00
_cell.angle_beta   90.00
_cell.angle_gamma   90.00
#
_symmetry.space_group_name_H-M   'P 1'
#
loop_
_entity.id
_entity.type
_entity.pdbx_description
1 polymer ?
#
loop_
_entity_poly.entity_id
_entity_poly.type
_entity_poly.pdbx_seq_one_letter_code
_entity_poly.pdbx_strand_id
1 'polypeptide(L)'
;YNKSRLFLIIGISLFLFSSCQICIETPKTIRNAASYQNHIPLSAKELKSILTEDTTHYKFVVFYSPCCNPCIQHFRLTYPNVMNQYDTSQVVWYFILEGTGGIKHNEKFLRNLNVHTKMYYFRDDTPEFSYKNENQWNNLANYLFNDTNNNIDDLFGVPINFIVNKEGKVKKVLYNYPNGIKRISTLSLYDIMNTSVMDIDFNNITDTLDLAFPPYVCTGDNCKVK
;
A
#
# COMPACT_ATOMS: atom_id res chain seq x y z
N TYR A 1 20.66 42.81 9.82
CA TYR A 1 20.05 41.92 8.81
C TYR A 1 19.54 40.64 9.50
N ASN A 2 18.23 40.54 9.69
CA ASN A 2 17.40 39.32 9.67
C ASN A 2 17.69 38.07 10.54
N LYS A 3 18.14 38.21 11.80
CA LYS A 3 18.07 37.09 12.77
C LYS A 3 16.63 36.56 12.94
N SER A 4 15.63 37.44 12.95
CA SER A 4 14.20 37.07 13.05
C SER A 4 13.70 36.24 11.85
N ARG A 5 14.07 36.60 10.61
CA ARG A 5 13.73 35.76 9.44
C ARG A 5 14.45 34.42 9.45
N LEU A 6 15.67 34.35 9.97
CA LEU A 6 16.39 33.07 10.11
C LEU A 6 15.69 32.13 11.10
N PHE A 7 15.24 32.64 12.26
CA PHE A 7 14.47 31.86 13.23
C PHE A 7 13.08 31.47 12.70
N LEU A 8 12.44 32.32 11.90
CA LEU A 8 11.17 32.00 11.24
C LEU A 8 11.35 30.87 10.21
N ILE A 9 12.40 30.93 9.38
CA ILE A 9 12.71 29.90 8.39
C ILE A 9 13.08 28.59 9.09
N ILE A 10 13.91 28.62 10.14
CA ILE A 10 14.24 27.43 10.94
C ILE A 10 13.00 26.85 11.62
N GLY A 11 12.10 27.70 12.14
CA GLY A 11 10.84 27.29 12.76
C GLY A 11 9.87 26.64 11.76
N ILE A 12 9.73 27.21 10.56
CA ILE A 12 8.91 26.65 9.47
C ILE A 12 9.52 25.33 8.98
N SER A 13 10.83 25.28 8.78
CA SER A 13 11.53 24.05 8.40
C SER A 13 11.35 22.96 9.47
N LEU A 14 11.53 23.26 10.76
CA LEU A 14 11.28 22.31 11.86
C LEU A 14 9.82 21.84 11.93
N PHE A 15 8.85 22.72 11.63
CA PHE A 15 7.43 22.35 11.53
C PHE A 15 7.15 21.43 10.33
N LEU A 16 7.81 21.67 9.19
CA LEU A 16 7.70 20.84 7.99
C LEU A 16 8.44 19.49 8.13
N PHE A 17 9.53 19.43 8.91
CA PHE A 17 10.22 18.18 9.21
C PHE A 17 9.52 17.36 10.31
N SER A 18 8.84 18.00 11.26
CA SER A 18 8.09 17.32 12.32
C SER A 18 6.77 16.71 11.84
N SER A 19 6.13 17.27 10.81
CA SER A 19 4.95 16.66 10.18
C SER A 19 5.28 15.36 9.43
N CYS A 20 6.50 15.21 8.91
CA CYS A 20 6.98 13.97 8.28
C CYS A 20 7.36 12.87 9.30
N GLN A 21 7.55 13.21 10.58
CA GLN A 21 7.92 12.26 11.64
C GLN A 21 6.74 11.54 12.30
N ILE A 22 5.49 11.92 11.97
CA ILE A 22 4.30 11.51 12.74
C ILE A 22 4.01 10.00 12.62
N CYS A 23 4.34 9.39 11.48
CA CYS A 23 4.13 7.96 11.21
C CYS A 23 5.43 7.17 10.98
N ILE A 24 6.58 7.67 11.44
CA ILE A 24 7.82 6.90 11.36
C ILE A 24 7.81 5.82 12.45
N GLU A 25 8.13 4.59 12.07
CA GLU A 25 8.33 3.52 13.04
C GLU A 25 9.55 3.80 13.92
N THR A 26 9.37 3.73 15.23
CA THR A 26 10.40 3.92 16.25
C THR A 26 10.32 2.82 17.30
N PRO A 27 11.39 2.56 18.08
CA PRO A 27 11.30 1.64 19.22
C PRO A 27 10.16 1.95 20.19
N LYS A 28 9.75 3.23 20.30
CA LYS A 28 8.61 3.65 21.09
C LYS A 28 7.28 3.21 20.47
N THR A 29 7.07 3.44 19.17
CA THR A 29 5.82 3.02 18.50
C THR A 29 5.70 1.50 18.47
N ILE A 30 6.80 0.77 18.28
CA ILE A 30 6.83 -0.70 18.33
C ILE A 30 6.40 -1.23 19.69
N ARG A 31 6.91 -0.65 20.79
CA ARG A 31 6.52 -1.03 22.15
C ARG A 31 5.06 -0.69 22.45
N ASN A 32 4.60 0.45 21.97
CA ASN A 32 3.23 0.91 22.21
C ASN A 32 2.22 0.24 21.28
N ALA A 33 2.63 -0.43 20.20
CA ALA A 33 1.69 -1.07 19.27
C ALA A 33 0.78 -2.09 19.97
N ALA A 34 1.32 -2.83 20.94
CA ALA A 34 0.56 -3.82 21.72
C ALA A 34 -0.57 -3.22 22.58
N SER A 35 -0.57 -1.91 22.86
CA SER A 35 -1.69 -1.27 23.58
C SER A 35 -2.90 -1.02 22.70
N TYR A 36 -2.78 -1.11 21.37
CA TYR A 36 -3.89 -0.91 20.44
C TYR A 36 -4.62 -2.24 20.19
N GLN A 37 -5.49 -2.63 21.13
CA GLN A 37 -6.13 -3.96 21.15
C GLN A 37 -6.92 -4.32 19.88
N ASN A 38 -7.42 -3.32 19.15
CA ASN A 38 -8.17 -3.54 17.91
C ASN A 38 -7.26 -3.75 16.67
N HIS A 39 -5.94 -3.66 16.83
CA HIS A 39 -4.97 -3.82 15.75
C HIS A 39 -4.30 -5.18 15.81
N ILE A 40 -4.39 -5.94 14.72
CA ILE A 40 -3.88 -7.31 14.62
C ILE A 40 -2.53 -7.27 13.90
N PRO A 41 -1.41 -7.66 14.53
CA PRO A 41 -0.13 -7.82 13.83
C PRO A 41 -0.22 -8.95 12.81
N LEU A 42 0.44 -8.78 11.67
CA LEU A 42 0.68 -9.84 10.69
C LEU A 42 2.16 -9.91 10.35
N SER A 43 2.76 -11.07 10.60
CA SER A 43 4.01 -11.49 9.97
C SER A 43 3.80 -11.86 8.49
N ALA A 44 4.89 -11.97 7.73
CA ALA A 44 4.82 -12.42 6.34
C ALA A 44 4.18 -13.82 6.23
N LYS A 45 4.49 -14.71 7.18
CA LYS A 45 3.92 -16.07 7.24
C LYS A 45 2.42 -16.06 7.50
N GLU A 46 1.95 -15.29 8.47
CA GLU A 46 0.52 -15.17 8.79
C GLU A 46 -0.26 -14.55 7.63
N LEU A 47 0.30 -13.51 7.01
CA LEU A 47 -0.30 -12.92 5.82
C LEU A 47 -0.39 -13.93 4.68
N LYS A 48 0.67 -14.71 4.43
CA LYS A 48 0.63 -15.78 3.42
C LYS A 48 -0.49 -16.78 3.70
N SER A 49 -0.62 -17.22 4.95
CA SER A 49 -1.68 -18.14 5.38
C SER A 49 -3.06 -17.58 5.01
N ILE A 50 -3.37 -16.36 5.46
CA ILE A 50 -4.66 -15.70 5.22
C ILE A 50 -4.96 -15.54 3.72
N LEU A 51 -3.94 -15.24 2.91
CA LEU A 51 -4.13 -15.07 1.46
C LEU A 51 -4.29 -16.40 0.70
N THR A 52 -3.79 -17.52 1.24
CA THR A 52 -3.83 -18.84 0.59
C THR A 52 -4.94 -19.75 1.11
N GLU A 53 -5.43 -19.55 2.33
CA GLU A 53 -6.47 -20.39 2.94
C GLU A 53 -7.84 -20.20 2.28
N ASP A 54 -8.19 -18.95 1.96
CA ASP A 54 -9.41 -18.66 1.21
C ASP A 54 -9.15 -18.87 -0.28
N THR A 55 -9.77 -19.89 -0.86
CA THR A 55 -9.68 -20.21 -2.30
C THR A 55 -10.94 -19.85 -3.07
N THR A 56 -11.90 -19.19 -2.42
CA THR A 56 -13.23 -18.92 -2.98
C THR A 56 -13.38 -17.49 -3.51
N HIS A 57 -12.61 -16.55 -2.95
CA HIS A 57 -12.66 -15.13 -3.31
C HIS A 57 -11.39 -14.64 -4.00
N TYR A 58 -11.56 -13.62 -4.84
CA TYR A 58 -10.48 -12.72 -5.19
C TYR A 58 -10.11 -11.89 -3.95
N LYS A 59 -8.87 -11.41 -3.88
CA LYS A 59 -8.39 -10.65 -2.72
C LYS A 59 -7.70 -9.39 -3.18
N PHE A 60 -8.11 -8.27 -2.61
CA PHE A 60 -7.44 -6.99 -2.80
C PHE A 60 -6.71 -6.64 -1.51
N VAL A 61 -5.39 -6.71 -1.55
CA VAL A 61 -4.52 -6.41 -0.42
C VAL A 61 -3.89 -5.04 -0.66
N VAL A 62 -4.06 -4.14 0.29
CA VAL A 62 -3.58 -2.77 0.23
C VAL A 62 -2.70 -2.51 1.43
N PHE A 63 -1.41 -2.31 1.20
CA PHE A 63 -0.51 -1.76 2.21
C PHE A 63 -0.57 -0.23 2.15
N TYR A 64 -0.73 0.41 3.30
CA TYR A 64 -0.89 1.86 3.36
C TYR A 64 -0.33 2.46 4.65
N SER A 65 -0.28 3.79 4.67
CA SER A 65 -0.02 4.58 5.87
C SER A 65 -0.95 5.78 5.94
N PRO A 66 -1.51 6.13 7.11
CA PRO A 66 -2.38 7.30 7.27
C PRO A 66 -1.64 8.64 7.09
N CYS A 67 -0.30 8.63 7.09
CA CYS A 67 0.52 9.81 6.79
C CYS A 67 1.01 9.85 5.34
N CYS A 68 0.69 8.85 4.51
CA CYS A 68 1.13 8.79 3.12
C CYS A 68 0.11 9.51 2.25
N ASN A 69 0.48 10.69 1.70
CA ASN A 69 -0.42 11.48 0.88
C ASN A 69 -0.94 10.73 -0.37
N PRO A 70 -0.12 9.98 -1.12
CA PRO A 70 -0.63 9.11 -2.18
C PRO A 70 -1.65 8.09 -1.67
N CYS A 71 -1.44 7.50 -0.49
CA CYS A 71 -2.40 6.58 0.13
C CYS A 71 -3.73 7.29 0.40
N ILE A 72 -3.71 8.48 1.00
CA ILE A 72 -4.91 9.30 1.24
C ILE A 72 -5.67 9.54 -0.08
N GLN A 73 -4.96 9.86 -1.17
CA GLN A 73 -5.57 10.06 -2.48
C GLN A 73 -6.21 8.79 -3.03
N HIS A 74 -5.54 7.64 -2.96
CA HIS A 74 -6.09 6.35 -3.39
C HIS A 74 -7.37 5.97 -2.61
N PHE A 75 -7.36 6.15 -1.29
CA PHE A 75 -8.54 5.88 -0.46
C PHE A 75 -9.72 6.82 -0.74
N ARG A 76 -9.47 8.04 -1.23
CA ARG A 76 -10.54 9.00 -1.54
C ARG A 76 -11.07 8.85 -2.96
N LEU A 77 -10.20 8.59 -3.92
CA LEU A 77 -10.51 8.74 -5.34
C LEU A 77 -10.60 7.40 -6.09
N THR A 78 -9.92 6.37 -5.62
CA THR A 78 -9.75 5.10 -6.34
C THR A 78 -10.52 3.98 -5.66
N TYR A 79 -10.19 3.68 -4.40
CA TYR A 79 -10.73 2.51 -3.72
C TYR A 79 -12.25 2.52 -3.57
N PRO A 80 -12.95 3.64 -3.28
CA PRO A 80 -14.41 3.63 -3.22
C PRO A 80 -15.06 3.19 -4.53
N ASN A 81 -14.54 3.64 -5.67
CA ASN A 81 -15.07 3.26 -6.99
C ASN A 81 -14.85 1.79 -7.30
N VAL A 82 -13.69 1.25 -6.92
CA VAL A 82 -13.38 -0.18 -7.10
C VAL A 82 -14.18 -1.04 -6.12
N MET A 83 -14.32 -0.62 -4.85
CA MET A 83 -15.13 -1.30 -3.84
C MET A 83 -16.60 -1.39 -4.25
N ASN A 84 -17.15 -0.35 -4.87
CA ASN A 84 -18.54 -0.34 -5.32
C ASN A 84 -18.84 -1.31 -6.47
N GLN A 85 -17.82 -1.89 -7.11
CA GLN A 85 -17.99 -2.87 -8.20
C GLN A 85 -18.16 -4.31 -7.69
N TYR A 86 -17.82 -4.60 -6.43
CA TYR A 86 -17.77 -5.96 -5.92
C TYR A 86 -18.43 -6.06 -4.56
N ASP A 87 -19.16 -7.14 -4.34
CA ASP A 87 -19.62 -7.50 -3.00
C ASP A 87 -18.63 -8.45 -2.31
N THR A 88 -18.91 -8.73 -1.03
CA THR A 88 -18.08 -9.60 -0.19
C THR A 88 -18.14 -11.08 -0.58
N SER A 89 -19.04 -11.50 -1.48
CA SER A 89 -19.09 -12.86 -2.03
C SER A 89 -18.12 -13.06 -3.20
N GLN A 90 -17.59 -11.96 -3.76
CA GLN A 90 -16.64 -11.99 -4.88
C GLN A 90 -15.23 -11.63 -4.45
N VAL A 91 -15.09 -10.57 -3.64
CA VAL A 91 -13.80 -9.98 -3.27
C VAL A 91 -13.70 -9.77 -1.77
N VAL A 92 -12.57 -10.18 -1.19
CA VAL A 92 -12.19 -9.83 0.19
C VAL A 92 -11.13 -8.73 0.18
N TRP A 93 -11.36 -7.70 0.99
CA TRP A 93 -10.47 -6.55 1.11
C TRP A 93 -9.61 -6.63 2.37
N TYR A 94 -8.29 -6.53 2.18
CA TYR A 94 -7.30 -6.48 3.26
C TYR A 94 -6.58 -5.14 3.24
N PHE A 95 -6.99 -4.22 4.11
CA PHE A 95 -6.26 -2.98 4.35
C PHE A 95 -5.26 -3.20 5.49
N ILE A 96 -3.96 -3.18 5.16
CA ILE A 96 -2.86 -3.48 6.08
C ILE A 96 -2.02 -2.22 6.27
N LEU A 97 -1.89 -1.75 7.51
CA LEU A 97 -0.98 -0.67 7.84
C LEU A 97 0.48 -1.14 7.67
N GLU A 98 1.34 -0.37 7.01
CA GLU A 98 2.70 -0.79 6.64
C GLU A 98 3.68 -1.06 7.81
N GLY A 99 3.29 -0.70 9.03
CA GLY A 99 4.11 -0.82 10.23
C GLY A 99 3.43 -0.20 11.45
N THR A 100 4.19 0.07 12.51
CA THR A 100 3.64 0.61 13.77
C THR A 100 3.61 2.13 13.84
N GLY A 101 4.31 2.84 12.95
CA GLY A 101 4.48 4.29 13.04
C GLY A 101 3.16 5.07 13.01
N GLY A 102 2.23 4.66 12.14
CA GLY A 102 0.92 5.31 11.96
C GLY A 102 -0.23 4.77 12.82
N ILE A 103 0.03 3.79 13.69
CA ILE A 103 -1.02 2.98 14.34
C ILE A 103 -2.04 3.82 15.13
N LYS A 104 -1.58 4.89 15.79
CA LYS A 104 -2.42 5.79 16.59
C LYS A 104 -3.45 6.58 15.77
N HIS A 105 -3.23 6.71 14.46
CA HIS A 105 -4.10 7.46 13.54
C HIS A 105 -4.98 6.55 12.69
N ASN A 106 -4.69 5.25 12.69
CA ASN A 106 -5.22 4.31 11.72
C ASN A 106 -6.75 4.16 11.81
N GLU A 107 -7.26 3.97 13.02
CA GLU A 107 -8.70 3.83 13.24
C GLU A 107 -9.48 5.07 12.77
N LYS A 108 -9.01 6.27 13.13
CA LYS A 108 -9.64 7.52 12.68
C LYS A 108 -9.56 7.67 11.16
N PHE A 109 -8.44 7.31 10.56
CA PHE A 109 -8.24 7.37 9.11
C PHE A 109 -9.27 6.49 8.38
N LEU A 110 -9.37 5.20 8.75
CA LEU A 110 -10.32 4.27 8.12
C LEU A 110 -11.78 4.69 8.35
N ARG A 111 -12.14 5.11 9.57
CA ARG A 111 -13.49 5.61 9.87
C ARG A 111 -13.85 6.83 9.03
N ASN A 112 -12.95 7.79 8.87
CA ASN A 112 -13.16 8.98 8.05
C ASN A 112 -13.39 8.65 6.57
N LEU A 113 -12.93 7.50 6.12
CA LEU A 113 -13.06 7.01 4.75
C LEU A 113 -14.17 5.96 4.61
N ASN A 114 -14.97 5.76 5.66
CA ASN A 114 -16.05 4.77 5.71
C ASN A 114 -15.60 3.32 5.42
N VAL A 115 -14.35 2.99 5.76
CA VAL A 115 -13.80 1.64 5.61
C VAL A 115 -13.92 0.91 6.94
N HIS A 116 -14.81 -0.09 7.00
CA HIS A 116 -15.08 -0.90 8.19
C HIS A 116 -14.51 -2.31 8.00
N THR A 117 -13.22 -2.50 8.28
CA THR A 117 -12.54 -3.80 8.19
C THR A 117 -11.76 -4.12 9.46
N LYS A 118 -11.27 -5.36 9.58
CA LYS A 118 -10.27 -5.72 10.58
C LYS A 118 -9.01 -4.87 10.35
N MET A 119 -8.51 -4.25 11.41
CA MET A 119 -7.35 -3.37 11.33
C MET A 119 -6.07 -4.19 11.48
N TYR A 120 -5.48 -4.58 10.36
CA TYR A 120 -4.19 -5.26 10.35
C TYR A 120 -3.03 -4.25 10.30
N TYR A 121 -1.88 -4.62 10.86
CA TYR A 121 -0.62 -3.96 10.58
C TYR A 121 0.49 -4.98 10.34
N PHE A 122 1.38 -4.67 9.43
CA PHE A 122 2.51 -5.52 9.11
C PHE A 122 3.60 -5.38 10.16
N ARG A 123 4.06 -6.51 10.69
CA ARG A 123 5.19 -6.56 11.60
C ARG A 123 5.84 -7.93 11.51
N ASP A 124 7.10 -7.91 11.11
CA ASP A 124 7.92 -9.10 11.02
C ASP A 124 9.31 -8.81 11.58
N ASP A 125 9.81 -9.71 12.43
CA ASP A 125 11.11 -9.55 13.07
C ASP A 125 12.25 -10.13 12.21
N THR A 126 11.94 -10.80 11.08
CA THR A 126 12.96 -11.29 10.15
C THR A 126 13.62 -10.13 9.39
N PRO A 127 14.96 -10.12 9.22
CA PRO A 127 15.66 -9.03 8.54
C PRO A 127 15.21 -8.79 7.09
N GLU A 128 14.75 -9.84 6.41
CA GLU A 128 14.27 -9.77 5.02
C GLU A 128 13.00 -8.93 4.89
N PHE A 129 12.12 -8.99 5.89
CA PHE A 129 10.83 -8.30 5.91
C PHE A 129 10.80 -7.10 6.87
N SER A 130 11.96 -6.69 7.41
CA SER A 130 12.07 -5.55 8.30
C SER A 130 11.97 -4.23 7.55
N TYR A 131 11.38 -3.20 8.17
CA TYR A 131 11.32 -1.83 7.63
C TYR A 131 12.70 -1.20 7.34
N LYS A 132 13.77 -1.76 7.92
CA LYS A 132 15.15 -1.31 7.67
C LYS A 132 15.71 -1.85 6.36
N ASN A 133 15.04 -2.81 5.74
CA ASN A 133 15.45 -3.40 4.48
C ASN A 133 14.81 -2.63 3.32
N GLU A 134 15.63 -2.01 2.47
CA GLU A 134 15.14 -1.23 1.32
C GLU A 134 14.35 -2.08 0.31
N ASN A 135 14.59 -3.40 0.29
CA ASN A 135 13.88 -4.36 -0.57
C ASN A 135 12.73 -5.08 0.14
N GLN A 136 12.33 -4.65 1.35
CA GLN A 136 11.28 -5.29 2.15
C GLN A 136 10.04 -5.67 1.32
N TRP A 137 9.56 -4.74 0.49
CA TRP A 137 8.33 -4.94 -0.29
C TRP A 137 8.49 -5.93 -1.44
N ASN A 138 9.61 -5.87 -2.17
CA ASN A 138 9.93 -6.86 -3.20
C ASN A 138 10.08 -8.26 -2.58
N ASN A 139 10.80 -8.35 -1.45
CA ASN A 139 10.98 -9.61 -0.73
C ASN A 139 9.64 -10.18 -0.25
N LEU A 140 8.81 -9.34 0.38
CA LEU A 140 7.49 -9.75 0.85
C LEU A 140 6.62 -10.23 -0.31
N ALA A 141 6.55 -9.49 -1.42
CA ALA A 141 5.76 -9.87 -2.57
C ALA A 141 6.20 -11.21 -3.17
N ASN A 142 7.51 -11.43 -3.32
CA ASN A 142 8.05 -12.69 -3.84
C ASN A 142 7.92 -13.84 -2.83
N TYR A 143 7.91 -13.57 -1.53
CA TYR A 143 7.59 -14.57 -0.50
C TYR A 143 6.12 -15.00 -0.55
N LEU A 144 5.20 -14.04 -0.66
CA LEU A 144 3.76 -14.28 -0.73
C LEU A 144 3.38 -14.99 -2.03
N PHE A 145 3.92 -14.52 -3.17
CA PHE A 145 3.53 -14.92 -4.52
C PHE A 145 4.73 -15.47 -5.30
N ASN A 146 5.29 -16.56 -4.80
CA ASN A 146 6.50 -17.16 -5.37
C ASN A 146 6.28 -17.61 -6.81
N ASP A 147 7.14 -17.12 -7.70
CA ASP A 147 7.16 -17.43 -9.13
C ASP A 147 8.60 -17.37 -9.59
N THR A 148 9.16 -18.52 -9.94
CA THR A 148 10.58 -18.66 -10.23
C THR A 148 11.04 -17.91 -11.47
N ASN A 149 10.13 -17.55 -12.37
CA ASN A 149 10.47 -16.98 -13.68
C ASN A 149 10.26 -15.48 -13.74
N ASN A 150 9.39 -14.92 -12.89
CA ASN A 150 8.98 -13.51 -12.98
C ASN A 150 8.92 -12.86 -11.59
N ASN A 151 10.08 -12.67 -10.96
CA ASN A 151 10.15 -11.99 -9.67
C ASN A 151 9.71 -10.53 -9.77
N ILE A 152 8.96 -10.07 -8.77
CA ILE A 152 8.59 -8.66 -8.60
C ILE A 152 9.81 -7.89 -8.10
N ASP A 153 10.18 -6.83 -8.80
CA ASP A 153 11.38 -6.03 -8.53
C ASP A 153 11.14 -4.51 -8.52
N ASP A 154 9.88 -4.09 -8.51
CA ASP A 154 9.47 -2.68 -8.66
C ASP A 154 8.45 -2.19 -7.62
N LEU A 155 8.57 -2.64 -6.37
CA LEU A 155 7.75 -2.15 -5.26
C LEU A 155 8.56 -1.27 -4.32
N PHE A 156 8.16 0.01 -4.25
CA PHE A 156 8.84 1.02 -3.44
C PHE A 156 7.85 1.86 -2.66
N GLY A 157 7.81 1.66 -1.34
CA GLY A 157 6.93 2.40 -0.42
C GLY A 157 5.45 2.15 -0.67
N VAL A 158 4.59 2.80 0.12
CA VAL A 158 3.13 2.68 0.05
C VAL A 158 2.48 3.83 -0.73
N PRO A 159 1.29 3.63 -1.34
CA PRO A 159 0.44 2.43 -1.28
C PRO A 159 0.91 1.31 -2.20
N ILE A 160 0.84 0.07 -1.71
CA ILE A 160 1.11 -1.14 -2.50
C ILE A 160 -0.18 -1.91 -2.64
N ASN A 161 -0.47 -2.38 -3.86
CA ASN A 161 -1.68 -3.12 -4.16
C ASN A 161 -1.31 -4.52 -4.65
N PHE A 162 -1.95 -5.54 -4.08
CA PHE A 162 -1.95 -6.88 -4.62
C PHE A 162 -3.38 -7.26 -4.99
N ILE A 163 -3.60 -7.42 -6.30
CA ILE A 163 -4.81 -8.02 -6.85
C ILE A 163 -4.53 -9.51 -7.00
N VAL A 164 -5.22 -10.34 -6.22
CA VAL A 164 -4.95 -11.78 -6.12
C VAL A 164 -6.19 -12.56 -6.56
N ASN A 165 -6.00 -13.57 -7.40
CA ASN A 165 -7.09 -14.45 -7.82
C ASN A 165 -7.41 -15.52 -6.75
N LYS A 166 -8.43 -16.32 -7.05
CA LYS A 166 -8.89 -17.43 -6.20
C LYS A 166 -7.84 -18.53 -5.99
N GLU A 167 -6.88 -18.65 -6.90
CA GLU A 167 -5.77 -19.61 -6.84
C GLU A 167 -4.56 -19.08 -6.05
N GLY A 168 -4.62 -17.84 -5.53
CA GLY A 168 -3.50 -17.22 -4.83
C GLY A 168 -2.43 -16.60 -5.75
N LYS A 169 -2.71 -16.46 -7.05
CA LYS A 169 -1.81 -15.76 -7.99
C LYS A 169 -2.07 -14.26 -7.96
N VAL A 170 -1.01 -13.47 -7.83
CA VAL A 170 -1.07 -12.01 -7.96
C VAL A 170 -1.01 -11.61 -9.43
N LYS A 171 -1.80 -10.60 -9.85
CA LYS A 171 -1.67 -10.02 -11.18
C LYS A 171 -0.41 -9.17 -11.25
N LYS A 172 0.56 -9.65 -12.03
CA LYS A 172 1.80 -8.94 -12.34
C LYS A 172 1.66 -8.14 -13.63
N VAL A 173 2.47 -7.10 -13.74
CA VAL A 173 2.56 -6.22 -14.92
C VAL A 173 4.00 -5.87 -15.21
N LEU A 174 4.28 -5.49 -16.44
CA LEU A 174 5.59 -4.99 -16.85
C LEU A 174 5.52 -3.46 -16.95
N TYR A 175 6.23 -2.76 -16.07
CA TYR A 175 6.39 -1.32 -16.17
C TYR A 175 7.54 -0.97 -17.09
N ASN A 176 7.24 -0.12 -18.05
CA ASN A 176 8.21 0.42 -19.00
C ASN A 176 8.54 1.86 -18.61
N TYR A 177 9.78 2.07 -18.19
CA TYR A 177 10.27 3.37 -17.80
C TYR A 177 10.73 4.17 -19.03
N PRO A 178 10.65 5.51 -19.01
CA PRO A 178 11.07 6.35 -20.14
C PRO A 178 12.53 6.15 -20.58
N ASN A 179 13.38 5.63 -19.70
CA ASN A 179 14.78 5.29 -19.99
C ASN A 179 14.97 3.89 -20.61
N GLY A 180 13.88 3.19 -20.97
CA GLY A 180 13.89 1.85 -21.55
C GLY A 180 14.07 0.71 -20.54
N ILE A 181 14.16 1.00 -19.24
CA ILE A 181 14.19 -0.03 -18.20
C ILE A 181 12.82 -0.64 -18.08
N LYS A 182 12.77 -1.97 -18.03
CA LYS A 182 11.56 -2.75 -17.79
C LYS A 182 11.64 -3.42 -16.43
N ARG A 183 10.59 -3.32 -15.64
CA ARG A 183 10.50 -3.90 -14.29
C ARG A 183 9.18 -4.62 -14.09
N ILE A 184 9.18 -5.66 -13.28
CA ILE A 184 7.96 -6.42 -12.97
C ILE A 184 7.39 -5.87 -11.67
N SER A 185 6.15 -5.41 -11.75
CA SER A 185 5.39 -4.90 -10.61
C SER A 185 4.04 -5.61 -10.48
N THR A 186 3.18 -5.11 -9.60
CA THR A 186 1.82 -5.60 -9.41
C THR A 186 0.83 -4.58 -9.95
N LEU A 187 -0.26 -5.07 -10.56
CA LEU A 187 -1.29 -4.21 -11.12
C LEU A 187 -1.94 -3.37 -10.02
N SER A 188 -2.04 -2.06 -10.24
CA SER A 188 -2.67 -1.16 -9.29
C SER A 188 -4.20 -1.26 -9.35
N LEU A 189 -4.87 -1.06 -8.22
CA LEU A 189 -6.34 -0.92 -8.22
C LEU A 189 -6.81 0.31 -9.01
N TYR A 190 -5.92 1.30 -9.21
CA TYR A 190 -6.18 2.44 -10.08
C TYR A 190 -6.40 2.01 -11.54
N ASP A 191 -5.64 1.02 -12.02
CA ASP A 191 -5.68 0.62 -13.43
C ASP A 191 -6.93 -0.21 -13.77
N ILE A 192 -7.67 -0.66 -12.76
CA ILE A 192 -8.88 -1.48 -12.93
C ILE A 192 -10.16 -0.75 -12.50
N MET A 193 -10.14 0.58 -12.38
CA MET A 193 -11.34 1.34 -11.97
C MET A 193 -12.54 1.14 -12.89
N ASN A 194 -12.33 0.72 -14.14
CA ASN A 194 -13.39 0.46 -15.12
C ASN A 194 -13.37 -0.98 -15.67
N THR A 195 -12.62 -1.89 -15.03
CA THR A 195 -12.42 -3.26 -15.50
C THR A 195 -12.71 -4.24 -14.37
N SER A 196 -13.51 -5.26 -14.65
CA SER A 196 -13.79 -6.31 -13.68
C SER A 196 -12.54 -7.17 -13.42
N VAL A 197 -12.27 -7.51 -12.15
CA VAL A 197 -11.20 -8.46 -11.78
C VAL A 197 -11.40 -9.83 -12.41
N MET A 198 -12.65 -10.19 -12.71
CA MET A 198 -12.99 -11.47 -13.35
C MET A 198 -12.51 -11.54 -14.79
N ASP A 199 -12.31 -10.38 -15.44
CA ASP A 199 -11.88 -10.29 -16.84
C ASP A 199 -10.35 -10.18 -16.98
N ILE A 200 -9.62 -10.13 -15.85
CA ILE A 200 -8.16 -10.02 -15.83
C ILE A 200 -7.54 -11.40 -16.04
N ASP A 201 -6.65 -11.52 -17.02
CA ASP A 201 -5.78 -12.69 -17.15
C ASP A 201 -4.59 -12.57 -16.19
N PHE A 202 -4.58 -13.40 -15.14
CA PHE A 202 -3.53 -13.43 -14.12
C PHE A 202 -2.25 -14.13 -14.58
N ASN A 203 -2.28 -14.92 -15.67
CA ASN A 203 -1.10 -15.61 -16.17
C ASN A 203 -0.32 -14.75 -17.17
N ASN A 204 -0.99 -13.77 -17.79
CA ASN A 204 -0.36 -12.88 -18.74
C ASN A 204 0.27 -11.65 -18.05
N ILE A 205 1.56 -11.41 -18.30
CA ILE A 205 2.32 -10.25 -17.78
C ILE A 205 2.54 -9.19 -18.88
N THR A 206 2.08 -9.43 -20.12
CA THR A 206 2.40 -8.57 -21.28
C THR A 206 1.74 -7.19 -21.27
N ASP A 207 0.85 -6.91 -20.31
CA ASP A 207 0.27 -5.57 -20.14
C ASP A 207 1.40 -4.61 -19.78
N THR A 208 1.95 -3.96 -20.81
CA THR A 208 2.98 -2.95 -20.65
C THR A 208 2.28 -1.66 -20.28
N LEU A 209 2.44 -1.24 -19.03
CA LEU A 209 1.95 0.05 -18.58
C LEU A 209 3.11 1.04 -18.66
N ASP A 210 3.00 2.01 -19.56
CA ASP A 210 3.88 3.17 -19.55
C ASP A 210 3.55 4.00 -18.30
N LEU A 211 4.53 4.20 -17.43
CA LEU A 211 4.30 4.85 -16.15
C LEU A 211 3.90 6.32 -16.33
N ALA A 212 2.60 6.60 -16.10
CA ALA A 212 2.09 7.96 -16.01
C ALA A 212 2.30 8.50 -14.59
N PHE A 213 3.43 9.14 -14.33
CA PHE A 213 3.62 9.87 -13.08
C PHE A 213 2.96 11.25 -13.12
N PRO A 214 2.16 11.66 -12.11
CA PRO A 214 1.34 10.89 -11.15
C PRO A 214 -0.08 10.58 -11.69
N PRO A 215 -0.81 9.57 -11.17
CA PRO A 215 -2.17 9.20 -11.64
C PRO A 215 -3.26 10.24 -11.31
N TYR A 216 -2.96 11.21 -10.43
CA TYR A 216 -3.89 12.27 -10.05
C TYR A 216 -3.39 13.64 -10.52
N VAL A 217 -4.32 14.53 -10.86
CA VAL A 217 -4.04 15.97 -11.03
C VAL A 217 -4.66 16.70 -9.85
N CYS A 218 -3.83 17.43 -9.11
CA CYS A 218 -4.25 18.18 -7.94
C CYS A 218 -4.14 19.70 -8.18
N THR A 219 -5.19 20.42 -7.82
CA THR A 219 -5.24 21.89 -7.73
C THR A 219 -5.57 22.29 -6.29
N GLY A 220 -4.52 22.54 -5.50
CA GLY A 220 -4.66 22.70 -4.04
C GLY A 220 -5.07 21.39 -3.39
N ASP A 221 -6.10 21.41 -2.55
CA ASP A 221 -6.66 20.22 -1.89
C ASP A 221 -7.58 19.38 -2.79
N ASN A 222 -7.90 19.87 -3.99
CA ASN A 222 -8.77 19.20 -4.94
C ASN A 222 -7.94 18.32 -5.89
N CYS A 223 -8.03 17.01 -5.72
CA CYS A 223 -7.40 16.05 -6.62
C CYS A 223 -8.46 15.29 -7.42
N LYS A 224 -8.17 14.98 -8.68
CA LYS A 224 -8.97 14.09 -9.52
C LYS A 224 -8.10 13.05 -10.21
N VAL A 225 -8.70 11.93 -10.55
CA VAL A 225 -8.15 10.91 -11.46
C VAL A 225 -7.84 11.58 -12.81
N LYS A 226 -6.68 11.24 -13.42
CA LYS A 226 -6.28 11.73 -14.75
C LYS A 226 -7.18 11.19 -15.86
#